data_AF-A0A9P7VET7-F1
#
_entry.id   AF-A0A9P7VET7-F1
#
_cell.length_a   1.000
_cell.length_b   1.000
_cell.length_c   1.000
_cell.angle_alpha   90.00
_cell.angle_beta   90.00
_cell.angle_gamma   90.00
#
_symmetry.space_group_name_H-M   'P 1'
#
loop_
_entity.id
_entity.type
_entity.pdbx_description
1 polymer ?
#
loop_
_entity_poly.entity_id
_entity_poly.type
_entity_poly.pdbx_seq_one_letter_code
_entity_poly.pdbx_strand_id
1 'polypeptide(L)'
;RKPARRGLPPHMHKERIIYGDGSCIHNGSENATAETEIWEDSENGIQESKRITGNPLGIQREELGGAILAMLRVPKNNELTYMTD
;
A
#
# COMPACT_ATOMS: atom_id res chain seq x y z
N ARG A 1 23.66 -14.22 -22.97
CA ARG A 1 22.90 -14.94 -21.93
C ARG A 1 22.68 -13.95 -20.77
N LYS A 2 21.45 -13.53 -20.48
CA LYS A 2 21.16 -12.66 -19.33
C LYS A 2 21.36 -13.48 -18.03
N PRO A 3 21.98 -12.94 -16.97
CA PRO A 3 22.11 -13.68 -15.73
C PRO A 3 20.72 -13.83 -15.10
N ALA A 4 20.41 -15.06 -14.70
CA ALA A 4 19.22 -15.36 -13.91
C ALA A 4 19.22 -14.47 -12.66
N ARG A 5 18.09 -13.84 -12.35
CA ARG A 5 17.88 -13.13 -11.09
C ARG A 5 18.09 -14.17 -9.98
N ARG A 6 19.27 -14.20 -9.35
CA ARG A 6 19.45 -14.92 -8.10
C ARG A 6 18.54 -14.22 -7.10
N GLY A 7 17.42 -14.86 -6.76
CA GLY A 7 16.63 -14.49 -5.59
C GLY A 7 17.57 -14.43 -4.39
N LEU A 8 17.35 -13.44 -3.52
CA LEU A 8 18.15 -13.32 -2.29
C LEU A 8 17.98 -14.60 -1.44
N PRO A 9 18.96 -14.91 -0.57
CA PRO A 9 18.88 -16.06 0.32
C PRO A 9 17.59 -16.03 1.19
N PRO A 10 17.02 -17.20 1.55
CA PRO A 10 15.80 -17.32 2.36
C PRO A 10 15.79 -16.52 3.66
N HIS A 11 16.95 -16.32 4.29
CA HIS A 11 17.09 -15.53 5.53
C HIS A 11 16.94 -14.00 5.36
N MET A 12 16.86 -13.51 4.11
CA MET A 12 16.60 -12.10 3.82
C MET A 12 15.12 -11.82 3.56
N HIS A 13 14.27 -12.86 3.50
CA HIS A 13 12.82 -12.69 3.41
C HIS A 13 12.30 -12.33 4.81
N LYS A 14 11.72 -11.14 4.93
CA LYS A 14 11.00 -10.73 6.13
C LYS A 14 9.53 -10.61 5.78
N GLU A 15 8.67 -11.20 6.59
CA GLU A 15 7.26 -10.85 6.58
C GLU A 15 7.11 -9.39 7.03
N ARG A 16 6.25 -8.64 6.33
CA ARG A 16 5.90 -7.26 6.63
C ARG A 16 4.39 -7.20 6.77
N ILE A 17 3.94 -6.78 7.94
CA ILE A 17 2.52 -6.58 8.21
C ILE A 17 2.24 -5.09 8.03
N ILE A 18 1.51 -4.75 6.97
CA ILE A 18 1.14 -3.37 6.66
C ILE A 18 -0.36 -3.23 6.89
N TYR A 19 -0.73 -2.32 7.76
CA TYR A 19 -2.10 -1.88 7.92
C TYR A 19 -2.36 -0.75 6.95
N GLY A 20 -3.52 -0.74 6.32
CA GLY A 20 -3.95 0.37 5.49
C GLY A 20 -5.39 0.73 5.78
N ASP A 21 -5.66 2.00 5.58
CA ASP A 21 -6.98 2.61 5.74
C ASP A 21 -7.16 3.66 4.64
N GLY A 22 -8.41 3.95 4.35
CA GLY A 22 -8.85 4.83 3.30
C GLY A 22 -9.99 5.71 3.77
N SER A 23 -10.00 6.97 3.31
CA SER A 23 -11.20 7.77 3.45
C SER A 23 -11.53 8.52 2.17
N CYS A 24 -12.82 8.55 1.85
CA CYS A 24 -13.38 9.38 0.80
C CYS A 24 -14.47 10.31 1.35
N ILE A 25 -14.19 11.61 1.33
CA ILE A 25 -15.16 12.65 1.68
C ILE A 25 -15.98 12.97 0.43
N HIS A 26 -17.30 13.08 0.60
CA HIS A 26 -18.27 13.29 -0.49
C HIS A 26 -18.25 12.18 -1.55
N ASN A 27 -18.06 10.93 -1.10
CA ASN A 27 -18.09 9.73 -1.94
C ASN A 27 -19.33 9.72 -2.87
N GLY A 28 -19.10 9.49 -4.17
CA GLY A 28 -20.15 9.49 -5.19
C GLY A 28 -20.50 10.87 -5.77
N SER A 29 -19.79 11.93 -5.39
CA SER A 29 -19.95 13.27 -5.99
C SER A 29 -18.74 13.69 -6.84
N GLU A 30 -18.95 14.66 -7.74
CA GLU A 30 -17.87 15.25 -8.56
C GLU A 30 -16.80 15.98 -7.74
N ASN A 31 -17.14 16.37 -6.50
CA ASN A 31 -16.24 17.04 -5.56
C ASN A 31 -15.66 16.06 -4.51
N ALA A 32 -15.74 14.75 -4.77
CA ALA A 32 -15.16 13.76 -3.90
C ALA A 32 -13.66 14.02 -3.71
N THR A 33 -13.16 13.80 -2.50
CA THR A 33 -11.72 13.80 -2.21
C THR A 33 -11.41 12.53 -1.46
N ALA A 34 -10.36 11.83 -1.89
CA ALA A 34 -10.00 10.53 -1.33
C ALA A 34 -8.52 10.49 -0.96
N GLU A 35 -8.21 9.81 0.13
CA GLU A 35 -6.86 9.62 0.66
C GLU A 35 -6.73 8.19 1.20
N THR A 36 -5.53 7.65 1.12
CA THR A 36 -5.17 6.40 1.78
C THR A 36 -3.96 6.61 2.67
N GLU A 37 -3.90 5.89 3.77
CA GLU A 37 -2.74 5.77 4.63
C GLU A 37 -2.33 4.30 4.74
N ILE A 38 -1.03 4.07 4.83
CA ILE A 38 -0.46 2.78 5.23
C ILE A 38 0.51 2.98 6.38
N TRP A 39 0.53 2.03 7.31
CA TRP A 39 1.49 2.00 8.40
C TRP A 39 1.91 0.59 8.80
N GLU A 40 3.07 0.50 9.42
CA GLU A 40 3.62 -0.71 10.03
C GLU A 40 3.97 -0.42 11.48
N ASP A 41 3.44 -1.22 12.40
CA ASP A 41 3.72 -1.10 13.82
C ASP A 41 5.13 -1.63 14.15
N SER A 42 6.14 -0.81 13.85
CA SER A 42 7.54 -1.06 14.21
C SER A 42 8.33 0.25 14.28
N GLU A 43 9.41 0.26 15.07
CA GLU A 43 10.23 1.46 15.33
C GLU A 43 10.78 2.14 14.06
N ASN A 44 11.00 1.38 12.99
CA ASN A 44 11.45 1.87 11.69
C ASN A 44 10.48 1.46 10.57
N GLY A 45 9.20 1.36 10.91
CA GLY A 45 8.13 0.92 10.03
C GLY A 45 7.87 1.88 8.88
N ILE A 46 7.17 1.38 7.87
CA ILE A 46 6.60 2.25 6.83
C ILE A 46 5.46 3.05 7.48
N GLN A 47 5.40 4.36 7.24
CA GLN A 47 4.23 5.18 7.49
C GLN A 47 4.11 6.18 6.34
N GLU A 48 3.02 6.13 5.59
CA GLU A 48 2.84 6.95 4.40
C GLU A 48 1.36 7.21 4.12
N SER A 49 1.00 8.48 3.89
CA SER A 49 -0.34 8.90 3.48
C SER A 49 -0.29 9.55 2.11
N LYS A 50 -1.29 9.28 1.27
CA LYS A 50 -1.32 9.75 -0.12
C LYS A 50 -2.72 10.12 -0.59
N ARG A 51 -2.86 11.35 -1.07
CA ARG A 51 -4.07 11.79 -1.80
C ARG A 51 -4.23 10.99 -3.09
N ILE A 52 -5.41 10.40 -3.26
CA ILE A 52 -5.80 9.73 -4.49
C ILE A 52 -6.36 10.77 -5.45
N THR A 53 -5.88 10.72 -6.70
CA THR A 53 -6.30 11.63 -7.77
C THR A 53 -6.98 10.87 -8.91
N GLY A 54 -7.78 11.59 -9.70
CA GLY A 54 -8.62 11.04 -10.79
C GLY A 54 -10.09 11.38 -10.58
N ASN A 55 -10.94 11.04 -11.56
CA ASN A 55 -12.40 11.17 -11.45
C ASN A 55 -13.03 9.98 -12.21
N PRO A 56 -13.98 9.21 -11.64
CA PRO A 56 -14.53 9.33 -10.29
C PRO A 56 -13.57 8.91 -9.17
N LEU A 57 -13.60 9.67 -8.07
CA LEU A 57 -13.12 9.24 -6.76
C LEU A 57 -14.27 8.62 -5.98
N GLY A 58 -13.99 7.56 -5.24
CA GLY A 58 -14.96 6.88 -4.41
C GLY A 58 -14.33 5.72 -3.67
N ILE A 59 -15.05 5.20 -2.68
CA ILE A 59 -14.45 4.49 -1.54
C ILE A 59 -13.59 3.26 -1.90
N GLN A 60 -13.89 2.63 -3.03
CA GLN A 60 -13.14 1.46 -3.48
C GLN A 60 -11.77 1.82 -4.06
N ARG A 61 -11.55 3.08 -4.45
CA ARG A 61 -10.35 3.50 -5.16
C ARG A 61 -9.21 3.80 -4.20
N GLU A 62 -9.49 4.31 -3.02
CA GLU A 62 -8.50 4.49 -1.96
C GLU A 62 -8.10 3.18 -1.30
N GLU A 63 -9.03 2.24 -1.09
CA GLU A 63 -8.68 0.91 -0.55
C GLU A 63 -7.70 0.19 -1.47
N LEU A 64 -8.00 0.19 -2.78
CA LEU A 64 -7.06 -0.31 -3.79
C LEU A 64 -5.77 0.52 -3.82
N GLY A 65 -5.86 1.82 -3.59
CA GLY A 65 -4.72 2.72 -3.50
C GLY A 65 -3.76 2.34 -2.38
N GLY A 66 -4.27 2.02 -1.19
CA GLY A 66 -3.50 1.59 -0.03
C GLY A 66 -2.76 0.28 -0.28
N ALA A 67 -3.46 -0.73 -0.81
CA ALA A 67 -2.85 -2.00 -1.19
C ALA A 67 -1.72 -1.83 -2.22
N ILE A 68 -1.94 -1.00 -3.26
CA ILE A 68 -0.91 -0.69 -4.27
C ILE A 68 0.28 0.04 -3.63
N LEU A 69 0.03 1.00 -2.75
CA LEU A 69 1.08 1.75 -2.06
C LEU A 69 1.94 0.81 -1.21
N ALA A 70 1.32 -0.10 -0.46
CA ALA A 70 2.01 -1.12 0.31
C ALA A 70 2.90 -2.01 -0.58
N MET A 71 2.38 -2.49 -1.70
CA MET A 71 3.14 -3.31 -2.67
C MET A 71 4.31 -2.56 -3.30
N LEU A 72 4.20 -1.25 -3.50
CA LEU A 72 5.28 -0.42 -4.04
C LEU A 72 6.36 -0.13 -3.00
N ARG A 73 5.98 -0.03 -1.71
CA ARG A 73 6.89 0.35 -0.64
C ARG A 73 7.61 -0.83 0.01
N VAL A 74 6.95 -1.98 0.11
CA VAL A 74 7.55 -3.20 0.65
C VAL A 74 8.60 -3.74 -0.35
N PRO A 75 9.83 -4.04 0.10
CA PRO A 75 10.86 -4.60 -0.77
C PRO A 75 10.37 -5.88 -1.45
N LYS A 76 10.63 -6.03 -2.75
CA LYS A 76 10.12 -7.16 -3.58
C LYS A 76 10.52 -8.57 -3.11
N ASN A 77 11.46 -8.67 -2.18
CA ASN A 77 11.91 -9.94 -1.62
C ASN A 77 11.28 -10.23 -0.24
N ASN A 78 10.36 -9.38 0.21
CA ASN A 78 9.61 -9.57 1.44
C ASN A 78 8.23 -10.15 1.14
N GLU A 79 7.70 -10.88 2.10
CA GLU A 79 6.29 -11.26 2.11
C GLU A 79 5.48 -10.09 2.67
N LEU A 80 4.36 -9.77 2.04
CA LEU A 80 3.47 -8.68 2.45
C LEU A 80 2.15 -9.29 2.92
N THR A 81 1.84 -9.09 4.19
CA THR A 81 0.50 -9.26 4.74
C THR A 81 -0.12 -7.86 4.83
N TYR A 82 -1.12 -7.59 3.99
CA TYR A 82 -1.86 -6.32 4.00
C TYR A 82 -3.17 -6.48 4.78
N MET A 83 -3.37 -5.65 5.78
CA MET A 83 -4.54 -5.64 6.65
C MET A 83 -5.31 -4.34 6.44
N THR A 84 -6.62 -4.46 6.23
CA THR A 84 -7.59 -3.37 5.98
C THR A 84 -8.92 -3.82 6.62
N ASP A 85 -9.88 -2.90 6.77
CA ASP A 85 -11.18 -3.12 7.43
C ASP A 85 -12.25 -3.84 6.57
#